data_AF-A0A7C4F7F9-F1
#
_entry.id   AF-A0A7C4F7F9-F1
#
_cell.length_a   1.000
_cell.length_b   1.000
_cell.length_c   1.000
_cell.angle_alpha   90.00
_cell.angle_beta   90.00
_cell.angle_gamma   90.00
#
_symmetry.space_group_name_H-M   'P 1'
#
loop_
_entity.id
_entity.type
_entity.pdbx_description
1 polymer ?
#
loop_
_entity_poly.entity_id
_entity_poly.type
_entity_poly.pdbx_seq_one_letter_code
_entity_poly.pdbx_strand_id
1 'polypeptide(L)'
;MSLKNKVKRISISLPPDLLYAFDELTKSIGYERSRAVQIAMRNFIASYYWVRGQKSIIGALLVIYDHEIRGIVDRIIDVQHKYSDLITSSMHVHLDERKCLEIIIVKGVTSSVKKLFEEITSIDGIINIATNIVAA
;
A
#
# COMPACT_ATOMS: atom_id res chain seq x y z
N MET A 1 30.39 -14.07 -2.19
CA MET A 1 30.51 -13.64 -3.61
C MET A 1 29.94 -12.23 -3.70
N SER A 2 30.79 -11.21 -3.94
CA SER A 2 30.47 -9.78 -3.75
C SER A 2 29.60 -9.21 -4.88
N LEU A 3 28.36 -8.81 -4.56
CA LEU A 3 27.46 -8.08 -5.46
C LEU A 3 27.89 -6.60 -5.53
N LYS A 4 28.81 -6.27 -6.43
CA LYS A 4 29.12 -4.86 -6.76
C LYS A 4 27.95 -4.21 -7.50
N ASN A 5 27.44 -3.13 -6.92
CA ASN A 5 26.63 -2.04 -7.49
C ASN A 5 26.67 -1.93 -9.03
N LYS A 6 25.67 -2.48 -9.74
CA LYS A 6 25.47 -2.19 -11.17
C LYS A 6 24.27 -1.26 -11.35
N VAL A 7 24.49 0.04 -11.22
CA VAL A 7 23.53 1.05 -11.69
C VAL A 7 23.65 1.16 -13.21
N LYS A 8 22.52 1.10 -13.93
CA LYS A 8 22.48 1.37 -15.38
C LYS A 8 22.04 2.82 -15.60
N ARG A 9 22.80 3.56 -16.41
CA ARG A 9 22.44 4.93 -16.82
C ARG A 9 21.60 4.84 -18.09
N ILE A 10 20.49 5.55 -18.10
CA ILE A 10 19.56 5.64 -19.22
C ILE A 10 19.32 7.13 -19.52
N SER A 11 19.05 7.44 -20.78
CA SER A 11 18.54 8.75 -21.20
C SER A 11 17.07 8.61 -21.54
N ILE A 12 16.25 9.57 -21.12
CA ILE A 12 14.81 9.60 -21.37
C ILE A 12 14.43 10.98 -21.91
N SER A 13 13.50 11.01 -22.87
CA SER A 13 12.90 12.24 -23.38
C SER A 13 11.64 12.56 -22.58
N LEU A 14 11.51 13.79 -22.10
CA LEU A 14 10.38 14.26 -21.29
C LEU A 14 9.90 15.63 -21.79
N PRO A 15 8.60 15.93 -21.71
CA PRO A 15 8.09 17.29 -21.88
C PRO A 15 8.80 18.27 -20.93
N PRO A 16 9.23 19.47 -21.39
CA PRO A 16 9.98 20.42 -20.57
C PRO A 16 9.25 20.87 -19.30
N ASP A 17 7.95 21.07 -19.40
CA ASP A 17 7.04 21.42 -18.30
C ASP A 17 6.97 20.31 -17.23
N LEU A 18 6.90 19.04 -17.67
CA LEU A 18 6.92 17.90 -16.76
C LEU A 18 8.26 17.80 -16.02
N LEU A 19 9.38 17.96 -16.73
CA LEU A 19 10.71 17.93 -16.10
C LEU A 19 10.87 19.06 -15.08
N TYR A 20 10.40 20.27 -15.41
CA TYR A 20 10.44 21.42 -14.51
C TYR A 20 9.63 21.17 -13.23
N ALA A 21 8.37 20.74 -13.37
CA ALA A 21 7.51 20.43 -12.23
C ALA A 21 8.11 19.32 -11.34
N PHE A 22 8.68 18.29 -11.96
CA PHE A 22 9.34 17.21 -11.24
C PHE A 22 10.57 17.70 -10.48
N ASP A 23 11.42 18.52 -11.10
CA ASP A 23 12.62 19.07 -10.47
C ASP A 23 12.29 19.96 -9.27
N GLU A 24 11.29 20.84 -9.40
CA GLU A 24 10.84 21.69 -8.30
C GLU A 24 10.32 20.86 -7.11
N LEU A 25 9.56 19.81 -7.38
CA LEU A 25 9.13 18.85 -6.35
C LEU A 25 10.33 18.15 -5.70
N THR A 26 11.30 17.66 -6.49
CA THR A 26 12.45 16.94 -5.93
C THR A 26 13.29 17.83 -5.00
N LYS A 27 13.45 19.11 -5.35
CA LYS A 27 14.14 20.09 -4.49
C LYS A 27 13.38 20.34 -3.20
N SER A 28 12.06 20.53 -3.26
CA SER A 28 11.26 20.86 -2.08
C SER A 28 11.23 19.74 -1.04
N ILE A 29 11.27 18.47 -1.49
CA ILE A 29 11.31 17.29 -0.60
C ILE A 29 12.75 16.81 -0.30
N GLY A 30 13.78 17.48 -0.82
CA GLY A 30 15.19 17.15 -0.58
C GLY A 30 15.66 15.83 -1.22
N TYR A 31 15.03 15.39 -2.31
CA TYR A 31 15.41 14.17 -3.02
C TYR A 31 16.34 14.46 -4.20
N GLU A 32 17.34 13.60 -4.41
CA GLU A 32 18.02 13.59 -5.71
C GLU A 32 17.07 13.12 -6.82
N ARG A 33 17.17 13.73 -8.01
CA ARG A 33 16.35 13.37 -9.18
C ARG A 33 16.37 11.87 -9.47
N SER A 34 17.55 11.24 -9.40
CA SER A 34 17.72 9.81 -9.65
C SER A 34 16.93 8.95 -8.65
N ARG A 35 16.86 9.35 -7.38
CA ARG A 35 16.09 8.68 -6.33
C ARG A 35 14.60 8.86 -6.55
N ALA A 36 14.16 10.08 -6.87
CA ALA A 36 12.76 10.37 -7.14
C ALA A 36 12.24 9.55 -8.35
N VAL A 37 13.02 9.47 -9.44
CA VAL A 37 12.68 8.63 -10.59
C VAL A 37 12.57 7.16 -10.21
N GLN A 38 13.51 6.63 -9.42
CA GLN A 38 13.43 5.24 -8.95
C GLN A 38 12.19 4.98 -8.08
N ILE A 39 11.81 5.91 -7.21
CA ILE A 39 10.59 5.81 -6.40
C ILE A 39 9.36 5.81 -7.32
N ALA A 40 9.28 6.76 -8.25
CA ALA A 40 8.18 6.84 -9.22
C ALA A 40 8.06 5.55 -10.06
N MET A 41 9.18 5.00 -10.54
CA MET A 41 9.20 3.74 -11.29
C MET A 41 8.71 2.56 -10.44
N ARG A 42 9.17 2.43 -9.20
CA ARG A 42 8.71 1.36 -8.29
C ARG A 42 7.21 1.48 -8.03
N ASN A 43 6.72 2.68 -7.77
CA ASN A 43 5.29 2.94 -7.52
C ASN A 43 4.44 2.62 -8.76
N PHE A 44 4.91 3.01 -9.95
CA PHE A 44 4.24 2.70 -11.22
C PHE A 44 4.18 1.20 -11.51
N ILE A 45 5.27 0.47 -11.23
CA ILE A 45 5.31 -0.98 -11.37
C ILE A 45 4.36 -1.64 -10.37
N ALA A 46 4.36 -1.19 -9.11
CA ALA A 46 3.50 -1.72 -8.07
C ALA A 46 2.01 -1.51 -8.39
N SER A 47 1.64 -0.31 -8.86
CA SER A 47 0.25 -0.01 -9.25
C SER A 47 -0.22 -0.88 -10.42
N TYR A 48 0.65 -1.12 -11.41
CA TYR A 48 0.33 -2.02 -12.53
C TYR A 48 0.06 -3.46 -12.07
N TYR A 49 0.89 -4.02 -11.19
CA TYR A 49 0.71 -5.39 -10.70
C TYR A 49 -0.50 -5.54 -9.79
N TRP A 50 -0.84 -4.52 -8.99
CA TRP A 50 -2.07 -4.50 -8.22
C TRP A 50 -3.31 -4.68 -9.09
N VAL A 51 -3.38 -3.98 -10.24
CA VAL A 51 -4.50 -4.08 -11.17
C VAL A 51 -4.57 -5.43 -11.87
N ARG A 52 -3.42 -6.04 -12.22
CA ARG A 52 -3.38 -7.27 -13.03
C ARG A 52 -3.36 -8.59 -12.24
N GLY A 53 -3.16 -8.58 -10.92
CA GLY A 53 -3.53 -9.72 -10.09
C GLY A 53 -2.58 -10.93 -10.05
N GLN A 54 -1.36 -10.86 -10.61
CA GLN A 54 -0.57 -12.06 -10.94
C GLN A 54 0.75 -12.27 -10.17
N LYS A 55 1.10 -11.40 -9.21
CA LYS A 55 2.35 -11.55 -8.43
C LYS A 55 2.10 -11.57 -6.93
N SER A 56 3.05 -12.16 -6.20
CA SER A 56 3.12 -11.95 -4.76
C SER A 56 3.42 -10.48 -4.50
N ILE A 57 2.74 -9.91 -3.53
CA ILE A 57 2.90 -8.52 -3.08
C ILE A 57 3.14 -8.49 -1.58
N ILE A 58 3.69 -7.38 -1.09
CA ILE A 58 3.68 -7.01 0.33
C ILE A 58 2.93 -5.69 0.41
N GLY A 59 2.08 -5.49 1.41
CA GLY A 59 1.32 -4.25 1.52
C GLY A 59 0.74 -4.03 2.90
N ALA A 60 0.00 -2.93 3.02
CA ALA A 60 -0.79 -2.59 4.19
C ALA A 60 -2.21 -2.19 3.76
N LEU A 61 -3.20 -2.74 4.45
CA LEU A 61 -4.57 -2.24 4.42
C LEU A 61 -4.72 -1.28 5.61
N LEU A 62 -5.17 -0.06 5.35
CA LEU A 62 -5.48 0.94 6.37
C LEU A 62 -6.99 1.01 6.46
N VAL A 63 -7.55 0.63 7.60
CA VAL A 63 -8.99 0.52 7.82
C VAL A 63 -9.38 1.49 8.93
N ILE A 64 -10.27 2.44 8.65
CA ILE A 64 -10.85 3.32 9.66
C ILE A 64 -12.29 2.89 9.91
N TYR A 65 -12.64 2.67 11.17
CA TYR A 65 -13.99 2.26 11.58
C TYR A 65 -14.42 2.88 12.91
N ASP A 66 -15.73 2.92 13.15
CA ASP A 66 -16.33 3.33 14.42
C ASP A 66 -16.44 2.12 15.35
N HIS A 67 -15.64 2.06 16.42
CA HIS A 67 -15.57 0.90 17.32
C HIS A 67 -16.79 0.75 18.22
N GLU A 68 -17.66 1.76 18.33
CA GLU A 68 -18.92 1.65 19.06
C GLU A 68 -19.99 0.85 18.28
N ILE A 69 -19.80 0.65 16.98
CA ILE A 69 -20.70 -0.18 16.16
C ILE A 69 -20.60 -1.62 16.65
N ARG A 70 -21.70 -2.12 17.19
CA ARG A 70 -21.76 -3.44 17.82
C ARG A 70 -21.30 -4.54 16.85
N GLY A 71 -20.27 -5.29 17.27
CA GLY A 71 -19.75 -6.47 16.56
C GLY A 71 -18.87 -6.14 15.36
N ILE A 72 -18.54 -4.87 15.10
CA ILE A 72 -17.67 -4.51 13.98
C ILE A 72 -16.25 -5.06 14.16
N VAL A 73 -15.72 -4.96 15.39
CA VAL A 73 -14.38 -5.45 15.74
C VAL A 73 -14.32 -6.96 15.55
N ASP A 74 -15.35 -7.69 16.02
CA ASP A 74 -15.43 -9.14 15.85
C ASP A 74 -15.50 -9.53 14.37
N ARG A 75 -16.32 -8.85 13.56
CA ARG A 75 -16.41 -9.09 12.11
C ARG A 75 -15.07 -8.84 11.40
N ILE A 76 -14.35 -7.78 11.79
CA ILE A 76 -13.03 -7.47 11.24
C ILE A 76 -12.03 -8.58 11.62
N ILE A 77 -12.02 -9.03 12.87
CA ILE A 77 -11.16 -10.12 13.35
C ILE A 77 -11.49 -11.43 12.63
N ASP A 78 -12.77 -11.77 12.46
CA ASP A 78 -13.21 -12.98 11.76
C ASP A 78 -12.72 -13.02 10.31
N VAL A 79 -12.82 -11.89 9.60
CA VAL A 79 -12.26 -11.76 8.25
C VAL A 79 -10.74 -11.91 8.29
N GLN A 80 -10.04 -11.29 9.24
CA GLN A 80 -8.59 -11.46 9.36
C GLN A 80 -8.20 -12.93 9.62
N HIS A 81 -8.90 -13.64 10.50
CA HIS A 81 -8.66 -15.07 10.74
C HIS A 81 -8.89 -15.93 9.50
N LYS A 82 -9.94 -15.63 8.71
CA LYS A 82 -10.18 -16.32 7.42
C LYS A 82 -9.02 -16.15 6.43
N TYR A 83 -8.29 -15.05 6.51
CA TYR A 83 -7.16 -14.72 5.64
C TYR A 83 -5.80 -14.73 6.38
N SER A 84 -5.68 -15.50 7.47
CA SER A 84 -4.48 -15.49 8.32
C SER A 84 -3.18 -15.81 7.56
N ASP A 85 -3.26 -16.64 6.52
CA ASP A 85 -2.11 -17.00 5.69
C ASP A 85 -1.55 -15.82 4.87
N LEU A 86 -2.36 -14.76 4.68
CA LEU A 86 -1.97 -13.53 4.00
C LEU A 86 -1.52 -12.44 4.96
N ILE A 87 -1.88 -12.51 6.24
CA ILE A 87 -1.67 -11.42 7.21
C ILE A 87 -0.44 -11.72 8.04
N THR A 88 0.56 -10.84 7.99
CA THR A 88 1.78 -11.00 8.78
C THR A 88 1.66 -10.36 10.16
N SER A 89 0.88 -9.29 10.27
CA SER A 89 0.61 -8.57 11.52
C SER A 89 -0.52 -7.56 11.34
N SER A 90 -1.13 -7.13 12.44
CA SER A 90 -2.02 -5.98 12.49
C SER A 90 -1.61 -5.03 13.62
N MET A 91 -1.92 -3.74 13.46
CA MET A 91 -1.73 -2.70 14.46
C MET A 91 -3.02 -1.90 14.59
N HIS A 92 -3.47 -1.69 15.83
CA HIS A 92 -4.67 -0.91 16.14
C HIS A 92 -4.29 0.41 16.81
N VAL A 93 -4.89 1.51 16.38
CA VAL A 93 -4.63 2.87 16.88
C VAL A 93 -5.96 3.57 17.13
N HIS A 94 -6.17 4.07 18.36
CA HIS A 94 -7.30 4.94 18.67
C HIS A 94 -7.05 6.34 18.10
N LEU A 95 -7.93 6.81 17.21
CA LEU A 95 -7.84 8.14 16.60
C LEU A 95 -8.59 9.19 17.42
N ASP A 96 -9.78 8.82 17.89
CA ASP A 96 -10.63 9.63 18.76
C ASP A 96 -11.51 8.71 19.63
N GLU A 97 -12.49 9.27 20.35
CA GLU A 97 -13.38 8.50 21.24
C GLU A 97 -14.13 7.36 20.53
N ARG A 98 -14.39 7.47 19.22
CA ARG A 98 -15.23 6.54 18.47
C ARG A 98 -14.48 5.84 17.35
N LYS A 99 -13.43 6.44 16.79
CA LYS A 99 -12.74 5.93 15.61
C LYS A 99 -11.43 5.24 15.94
N CYS A 100 -11.23 4.11 15.28
CA CYS A 100 -9.97 3.40 15.28
C CYS A 100 -9.41 3.29 13.86
N LEU A 101 -8.09 3.33 13.76
CA LEU A 101 -7.32 2.95 12.59
C LEU A 101 -6.71 1.58 12.83
N GLU A 102 -6.95 0.64 11.93
CA GLU A 102 -6.30 -0.65 11.91
C GLU A 102 -5.42 -0.78 10.67
N ILE A 103 -4.16 -1.11 10.88
CA ILE A 103 -3.15 -1.29 9.84
C ILE A 103 -2.86 -2.79 9.75
N ILE A 104 -3.30 -3.42 8.66
CA ILE A 104 -3.17 -4.87 8.44
C ILE A 104 -2.06 -5.10 7.41
N ILE A 105 -0.93 -5.64 7.85
CA ILE A 105 0.20 -5.95 6.97
C ILE A 105 -0.07 -7.28 6.27
N VAL A 106 0.01 -7.27 4.94
CA VAL A 106 -0.33 -8.40 4.08
C VAL A 106 0.84 -8.82 3.20
N LYS A 107 0.96 -10.13 2.97
CA LYS A 107 1.88 -10.72 2.00
C LYS A 107 1.22 -11.90 1.30
N GLY A 108 1.12 -11.84 -0.02
CA GLY A 108 0.57 -12.97 -0.79
C GLY A 108 0.20 -12.58 -2.20
N VAL A 109 -0.49 -13.48 -2.91
CA VAL A 109 -0.94 -13.24 -4.28
C VAL A 109 -1.93 -12.10 -4.32
N THR A 110 -1.75 -11.15 -5.25
CA THR A 110 -2.59 -9.96 -5.40
C THR A 110 -4.09 -10.27 -5.40
N SER A 111 -4.53 -11.33 -6.09
CA SER A 111 -5.93 -11.71 -6.15
C SER A 111 -6.52 -12.08 -4.78
N SER A 112 -5.75 -12.77 -3.93
CA SER A 112 -6.18 -13.12 -2.57
C SER A 112 -6.21 -11.90 -1.65
N VAL A 113 -5.22 -11.02 -1.75
CA VAL A 113 -5.21 -9.74 -0.99
C VAL A 113 -6.36 -8.84 -1.42
N LYS A 114 -6.73 -8.84 -2.70
CA LYS A 114 -7.88 -8.10 -3.20
C LYS A 114 -9.19 -8.62 -2.60
N LYS A 115 -9.37 -9.94 -2.48
CA LYS A 115 -10.53 -10.53 -1.82
C LYS A 115 -10.62 -10.16 -0.34
N LEU A 116 -9.49 -10.18 0.38
CA LEU A 116 -9.43 -9.70 1.76
C LEU A 116 -9.87 -8.24 1.86
N PHE A 117 -9.35 -7.37 0.98
CA PHE A 117 -9.75 -5.97 0.93
C PHE A 117 -11.26 -5.80 0.65
N GLU A 118 -11.80 -6.52 -0.33
CA GLU A 118 -13.23 -6.49 -0.67
C GLU A 118 -14.11 -6.95 0.49
N GLU A 119 -13.73 -8.03 1.19
CA GLU A 119 -14.48 -8.54 2.34
C GLU A 119 -14.45 -7.57 3.52
N ILE A 120 -13.29 -6.99 3.86
CA ILE A 120 -13.23 -5.93 4.90
C ILE A 120 -14.08 -4.74 4.49
N THR A 121 -14.01 -4.29 3.24
CA THR A 121 -14.79 -3.15 2.74
C THR A 121 -16.30 -3.39 2.84
N SER A 122 -16.74 -4.65 2.75
CA SER A 122 -18.15 -5.04 2.85
C SER A 122 -18.70 -5.07 4.28
N ILE A 123 -17.86 -4.85 5.30
CA ILE A 123 -18.32 -4.78 6.69
C ILE A 123 -19.02 -3.44 6.92
N ASP A 124 -20.25 -3.50 7.44
CA ASP A 124 -21.00 -2.29 7.80
C ASP A 124 -20.28 -1.55 8.93
N GLY A 125 -20.09 -0.24 8.75
CA GLY A 125 -19.41 0.62 9.73
C GLY A 125 -17.93 0.90 9.44
N ILE A 126 -17.38 0.35 8.35
CA ILE A 126 -16.13 0.86 7.79
C ILE A 126 -16.35 2.29 7.27
N ILE A 127 -15.58 3.24 7.80
CA ILE A 127 -15.61 4.65 7.42
C ILE A 127 -14.72 4.88 6.19
N ASN A 128 -13.51 4.31 6.21
CA ASN A 128 -12.56 4.45 5.12
C ASN A 128 -11.67 3.22 5.04
N ILE A 129 -11.27 2.86 3.83
CA ILE A 129 -10.23 1.86 3.61
C ILE A 129 -9.31 2.29 2.48
N ALA A 130 -8.00 2.17 2.71
CA ALA A 130 -6.97 2.42 1.72
C ALA A 130 -5.97 1.27 1.68
N THR A 131 -5.33 1.07 0.53
CA THR A 131 -4.27 0.07 0.38
C THR A 131 -2.98 0.73 -0.04
N ASN A 132 -1.88 0.33 0.58
CA ASN A 132 -0.55 0.61 0.07
C ASN A 132 0.12 -0.71 -0.30
N ILE A 133 0.44 -0.88 -1.58
CA ILE A 133 0.99 -2.13 -2.11
C ILE A 133 2.40 -1.87 -2.60
N VAL A 134 3.33 -2.72 -2.17
CA VAL A 134 4.71 -2.74 -2.57
C VAL A 134 4.94 -4.03 -3.37
N ALA A 135 5.61 -3.91 -4.52
CA ALA A 135 6.04 -5.09 -5.27
C ALA A 135 7.05 -5.88 -4.41
N ALA A 136 6.77 -7.18 -4.19
CA ALA A 136 7.66 -8.08 -3.47
C ALA A 136 8.87 -8.49 -4.34
#